data_AF-I4EMJ1-F1
#
_entry.id   AF-I4EMJ1-F1
#
_cell.length_a   1.000
_cell.length_b   1.000
_cell.length_c   1.000
_cell.angle_alpha   90.00
_cell.angle_beta   90.00
_cell.angle_gamma   90.00
#
_symmetry.space_group_name_H-M   'P 1'
#
loop_
_entity.id
_entity.type
_entity.pdbx_description
1 polymer ?
#
loop_
_entity_poly.entity_id
_entity_poly.type
_entity_poly.pdbx_seq_one_letter_code
_entity_poly.pdbx_strand_id
1 'polypeptide(L)'
;MLTNDPHGSSESLAARLRRYVDGALAGLFGGPTNVVLDRRFVVFTIQALEPELRPIGIHLITSFVWNQVRRERKPRLLIIDEAWSLLQYPEGGAFLAGLARRARKYYLGLATITQDVADFLGADHGRTVLTNAATKLLMKQDSATIAPVVNAFQLSPAERQFLLGAGKGEGLFFAQGTRVALTVEASPAEHHLATTAPQELAERNPPARPGPTPPGDGPLKRPSDKRAQHHRTRSAKMGGAS
;
A
#
# COMPACT_ATOMS: atom_id res chain seq x y z
N MET A 1 38.49 -26.31 -5.20
CA MET A 1 37.82 -27.53 -4.72
C MET A 1 36.46 -27.10 -4.19
N LEU A 2 35.44 -27.09 -5.06
CA LEU A 2 34.07 -26.74 -4.70
C LEU A 2 33.42 -28.03 -4.17
N THR A 3 33.18 -28.10 -2.86
CA THR A 3 32.34 -29.15 -2.28
C THR A 3 30.91 -28.90 -2.73
N ASN A 4 30.52 -29.63 -3.77
CA ASN A 4 29.16 -29.76 -4.23
C ASN A 4 28.41 -30.62 -3.20
N ASP A 5 27.76 -29.96 -2.24
CA ASP A 5 26.97 -30.62 -1.21
C ASP A 5 25.48 -30.58 -1.62
N PRO A 6 24.92 -31.65 -2.21
CA PRO A 6 23.56 -31.65 -2.79
C PRO A 6 22.46 -31.54 -1.72
N HIS A 7 22.76 -31.88 -0.46
CA HIS A 7 21.81 -31.82 0.66
C HIS A 7 21.72 -30.42 1.27
N GLY A 8 22.84 -29.70 1.41
CA GLY A 8 22.85 -28.34 1.96
C GLY A 8 22.10 -27.29 1.11
N SER A 9 22.06 -27.48 -0.21
CA SER A 9 21.33 -26.60 -1.14
C SER A 9 19.81 -26.84 -1.11
N SER A 10 19.39 -28.11 -1.07
CA SER A 10 17.98 -28.50 -1.09
C SER A 10 17.27 -28.24 0.24
N GLU A 11 17.93 -28.52 1.37
CA GLU A 11 17.41 -28.20 2.70
C GLU A 11 17.32 -26.68 2.94
N SER A 12 18.30 -25.92 2.46
CA SER A 12 18.29 -24.45 2.52
C SER A 12 17.15 -23.85 1.68
N LEU A 13 16.92 -24.38 0.47
CA LEU A 13 15.79 -23.95 -0.36
C LEU A 13 14.45 -24.33 0.29
N ALA A 14 14.31 -25.55 0.81
CA ALA A 14 13.10 -26.00 1.50
C ALA A 14 12.78 -25.11 2.71
N ALA A 15 13.79 -24.74 3.52
CA ALA A 15 13.62 -23.82 4.64
C ALA A 15 13.12 -22.44 4.19
N ARG A 16 13.66 -21.90 3.08
CA ARG A 16 13.23 -20.62 2.51
C ARG A 16 11.81 -20.67 1.92
N LEU A 17 11.42 -21.80 1.33
CA LEU A 17 10.10 -22.00 0.74
C LEU A 17 9.03 -22.27 1.80
N ARG A 18 9.39 -22.83 2.95
CA ARG A 18 8.44 -23.17 4.03
C ARG A 18 7.52 -22.02 4.42
N ARG A 19 8.00 -20.76 4.43
CA ARG A 19 7.17 -19.59 4.75
C ARG A 19 5.97 -19.38 3.80
N TYR A 20 6.09 -19.86 2.56
CA TYR A 20 5.09 -19.74 1.49
C TYR A 20 4.23 -20.99 1.32
N VAL A 21 4.56 -22.10 1.99
CA VAL A 21 3.85 -23.38 1.89
C VAL A 21 3.06 -23.64 3.16
N ASP A 22 3.72 -23.58 4.33
CA ASP A 22 3.11 -23.90 5.64
C ASP A 22 3.20 -22.73 6.63
N GLY A 23 3.85 -21.63 6.24
CA GLY A 23 4.07 -20.47 7.10
C GLY A 23 3.03 -19.36 6.92
N ALA A 24 3.36 -18.17 7.44
CA ALA A 24 2.47 -17.00 7.45
C ALA A 24 1.96 -16.56 6.05
N LEU A 25 2.64 -16.97 4.97
CA LEU A 25 2.31 -16.60 3.59
C LEU A 25 1.71 -17.75 2.76
N ALA A 26 1.38 -18.89 3.39
CA ALA A 26 0.85 -20.08 2.71
C ALA A 26 -0.39 -19.80 1.85
N GLY A 27 -1.28 -18.91 2.31
CA GLY A 27 -2.51 -18.55 1.61
C GLY A 27 -2.31 -17.69 0.36
N LEU A 28 -1.10 -17.19 0.09
CA LEU A 28 -0.84 -16.30 -1.04
C LEU A 28 -0.66 -17.05 -2.36
N PHE A 29 -0.04 -18.24 -2.31
CA PHE A 29 0.32 -19.04 -3.48
C PHE A 29 -0.20 -20.49 -3.43
N GLY A 30 -0.76 -20.91 -2.29
CA GLY A 30 -1.20 -22.29 -2.04
C GLY A 30 -2.56 -22.64 -2.64
N GLY A 31 -2.75 -22.43 -3.94
CA GLY A 31 -3.99 -22.84 -4.62
C GLY A 31 -4.10 -22.39 -6.08
N PRO A 32 -5.12 -22.90 -6.81
CA PRO A 32 -5.40 -22.45 -8.16
C PRO A 32 -5.86 -20.99 -8.16
N THR A 33 -5.55 -20.26 -9.23
CA THR A 33 -6.08 -18.90 -9.43
C THR A 33 -7.61 -18.93 -9.45
N ASN A 34 -8.23 -18.13 -8.58
CA ASN A 34 -9.67 -18.05 -8.39
C ASN A 34 -10.28 -16.71 -8.86
N VAL A 35 -9.49 -15.87 -9.53
CA VAL A 35 -9.92 -14.56 -10.03
C VAL A 35 -10.42 -14.66 -11.46
N VAL A 36 -11.61 -14.12 -11.72
CA VAL A 36 -12.21 -14.04 -13.05
C VAL A 36 -12.16 -12.59 -13.57
N LEU A 37 -11.69 -12.39 -14.81
CA LEU A 37 -11.55 -11.09 -15.46
C LEU A 37 -12.71 -10.76 -16.42
N ASP A 38 -13.92 -11.24 -16.11
CA ASP A 38 -15.13 -11.07 -16.93
C ASP A 38 -15.95 -9.82 -16.57
N ARG A 39 -15.54 -9.09 -15.53
CA ARG A 39 -16.20 -7.86 -15.07
C ARG A 39 -15.66 -6.63 -15.80
N ARG A 40 -16.49 -5.58 -15.88
CA ARG A 40 -16.11 -4.28 -16.46
C ARG A 40 -15.04 -3.53 -15.65
N PHE A 41 -14.96 -3.80 -14.35
CA PHE A 41 -14.03 -3.17 -13.43
C PHE A 41 -13.56 -4.21 -12.43
N VAL A 42 -12.25 -4.44 -12.38
CA VAL A 42 -11.59 -5.40 -11.48
C VAL A 42 -10.46 -4.67 -10.77
N VAL A 43 -10.46 -4.73 -9.44
CA VAL A 43 -9.42 -4.11 -8.61
C VAL A 43 -8.69 -5.21 -7.86
N PHE A 44 -7.37 -5.23 -8.00
CA PHE A 44 -6.50 -6.07 -7.20
C PHE A 44 -5.93 -5.21 -6.08
N THR A 45 -6.27 -5.50 -4.83
CA THR A 45 -5.66 -4.84 -3.67
C THR A 45 -4.43 -5.59 -3.21
N ILE A 46 -3.34 -4.84 -2.98
CA ILE A 46 -2.07 -5.35 -2.45
C ILE A 46 -1.79 -4.82 -1.04
N GLN A 47 -2.75 -4.14 -0.41
CA GLN A 47 -2.57 -3.49 0.89
C GLN A 47 -2.26 -4.49 2.02
N ALA A 48 -2.83 -5.69 1.94
CA ALA A 48 -2.60 -6.76 2.91
C ALA A 48 -1.26 -7.50 2.70
N LEU A 49 -0.51 -7.19 1.62
CA LEU A 49 0.80 -7.77 1.39
C LEU A 49 1.86 -7.02 2.18
N GLU A 50 2.75 -7.79 2.81
CA GLU A 50 4.00 -7.27 3.36
C GLU A 50 4.76 -6.47 2.29
N PRO A 51 5.40 -5.33 2.63
CA PRO A 51 6.09 -4.48 1.67
C PRO A 51 7.06 -5.22 0.76
N GLU A 52 7.79 -6.21 1.30
CA GLU A 52 8.76 -7.02 0.56
C GLU A 52 8.11 -7.91 -0.51
N LEU A 53 6.81 -8.21 -0.37
CA LEU A 53 6.05 -9.05 -1.29
C LEU A 53 5.29 -8.26 -2.35
N ARG A 54 5.10 -6.95 -2.17
CA ARG A 54 4.34 -6.11 -3.12
C ARG A 54 4.90 -6.20 -4.55
N PRO A 55 6.22 -6.12 -4.80
CA PRO A 55 6.77 -6.22 -6.15
C PRO A 55 6.42 -7.57 -6.81
N ILE A 56 6.49 -8.67 -6.04
CA ILE A 56 6.13 -10.01 -6.50
C ILE A 56 4.63 -10.10 -6.78
N GLY A 57 3.79 -9.60 -5.87
CA GLY A 57 2.34 -9.58 -6.02
C GLY A 57 1.91 -8.83 -7.27
N ILE A 58 2.43 -7.61 -7.46
CA ILE A 58 2.16 -6.82 -8.66
C ILE A 58 2.66 -7.58 -9.90
N HIS A 59 3.87 -8.14 -9.88
CA HIS A 59 4.39 -8.88 -11.03
C HIS A 59 3.48 -10.05 -11.44
N LEU A 60 2.99 -10.82 -10.46
CA LEU A 60 2.09 -11.94 -10.69
C LEU A 60 0.73 -11.50 -11.23
N ILE A 61 0.12 -10.46 -10.63
CA ILE A 61 -1.16 -9.89 -11.09
C ILE A 61 -1.02 -9.39 -12.53
N THR A 62 0.03 -8.62 -12.80
CA THR A 62 0.27 -8.02 -14.11
C THR A 62 0.53 -9.10 -15.17
N SER A 63 1.26 -10.17 -14.81
CA SER A 63 1.51 -11.35 -15.66
C SER A 63 0.24 -12.14 -15.94
N PHE A 64 -0.62 -12.33 -14.93
CA PHE A 64 -1.92 -12.96 -15.09
C PHE A 64 -2.82 -12.17 -16.06
N VAL A 65 -2.93 -10.86 -15.86
CA VAL A 65 -3.70 -9.97 -16.76
C VAL A 65 -3.14 -10.02 -18.17
N TRP A 66 -1.81 -9.95 -18.33
CA TRP A 66 -1.17 -10.01 -19.63
C TRP A 66 -1.45 -11.32 -20.37
N ASN A 67 -1.39 -12.46 -19.69
CA ASN A 67 -1.74 -13.75 -20.27
C ASN A 67 -3.20 -13.81 -20.72
N GLN A 68 -4.13 -13.24 -19.96
CA GLN A 68 -5.54 -13.18 -20.33
C GLN A 68 -5.80 -12.24 -21.51
N VAL A 69 -5.12 -11.09 -21.56
CA VAL A 69 -5.21 -10.12 -22.67
C VAL A 69 -4.74 -10.74 -23.99
N ARG A 70 -3.69 -11.56 -23.96
CA ARG A 70 -3.16 -12.20 -25.16
C ARG A 70 -4.10 -13.25 -25.77
N ARG A 71 -4.97 -13.86 -24.96
CA ARG A 71 -5.92 -14.90 -25.40
C ARG A 71 -7.12 -14.32 -26.15
N GLU A 72 -7.57 -13.13 -25.76
CA GLU A 72 -8.78 -12.51 -26.30
C GLU A 72 -8.52 -11.02 -26.57
N ARG A 73 -8.53 -10.61 -27.84
CA ARG A 73 -8.28 -9.21 -28.19
C ARG A 73 -9.56 -8.38 -28.00
N LYS A 74 -9.63 -7.65 -26.89
CA LYS A 74 -10.69 -6.67 -26.63
C LYS A 74 -10.13 -5.44 -25.92
N PRO A 75 -10.68 -4.24 -26.15
CA PRO A 75 -10.26 -3.01 -25.48
C PRO A 75 -10.30 -3.12 -23.96
N ARG A 76 -9.16 -2.87 -23.31
CA ARG A 76 -9.01 -2.86 -21.86
C ARG A 76 -8.01 -1.79 -21.45
N LEU A 77 -8.13 -1.29 -20.23
CA LEU A 77 -7.14 -0.42 -19.61
C LEU A 77 -6.60 -1.13 -18.37
N LEU A 78 -5.28 -1.34 -18.31
CA LEU A 78 -4.59 -1.79 -17.12
C LEU A 78 -3.95 -0.58 -16.46
N ILE A 79 -4.36 -0.32 -15.21
CA ILE A 79 -3.82 0.72 -14.36
C ILE A 79 -2.97 0.02 -13.29
N ILE A 80 -1.70 0.41 -13.20
CA ILE A 80 -0.78 -0.08 -12.19
C ILE A 80 -0.42 1.11 -11.31
N ASP A 81 -0.97 1.11 -10.10
CA ASP A 81 -0.56 2.03 -9.06
C ASP A 81 0.74 1.55 -8.41
N GLU A 82 1.58 2.48 -7.95
CA GLU A 82 2.92 2.21 -7.41
C GLU A 82 3.79 1.34 -8.34
N ALA A 83 3.71 1.61 -9.64
CA ALA A 83 4.40 0.84 -10.67
C ALA A 83 5.94 0.88 -10.54
N TRP A 84 6.49 1.85 -9.80
CA TRP A 84 7.91 1.94 -9.46
C TRP A 84 8.39 0.70 -8.70
N SER A 85 7.52 0.04 -7.93
CA SER A 85 7.87 -1.19 -7.19
C SER A 85 8.37 -2.32 -8.09
N LEU A 86 7.87 -2.42 -9.33
CA LEU A 86 8.37 -3.37 -10.32
C LEU A 86 9.77 -3.02 -10.82
N LEU A 87 10.13 -1.74 -10.83
CA LEU A 87 11.41 -1.24 -11.32
C LEU A 87 12.56 -1.51 -10.35
N GLN A 88 12.26 -1.84 -9.09
CA GLN A 88 13.27 -2.21 -8.09
C GLN A 88 14.05 -3.48 -8.47
N TYR A 89 13.49 -4.32 -9.36
CA TYR A 89 14.11 -5.56 -9.81
C TYR A 89 14.29 -5.56 -11.33
N PRO A 90 15.44 -6.00 -11.87
CA PRO A 90 15.70 -6.01 -13.32
C PRO A 90 14.61 -6.73 -14.13
N GLU A 91 14.17 -7.90 -13.67
CA GLU A 91 13.13 -8.70 -14.34
C GLU A 91 11.76 -8.01 -14.33
N GLY A 92 11.41 -7.35 -13.22
CA GLY A 92 10.17 -6.57 -13.11
C GLY A 92 10.17 -5.37 -14.05
N GLY A 93 11.29 -4.65 -14.11
CA GLY A 93 11.49 -3.55 -15.05
C GLY A 93 11.43 -4.00 -16.51
N ALA A 94 12.12 -5.10 -16.85
CA ALA A 94 12.13 -5.66 -18.19
C ALA A 94 10.72 -6.08 -18.62
N PHE A 95 9.96 -6.69 -17.70
CA PHE A 95 8.57 -7.06 -17.92
C PHE A 95 7.69 -5.82 -18.19
N LEU A 96 7.75 -4.79 -17.34
CA LEU A 96 6.95 -3.57 -17.50
C LEU A 96 7.29 -2.82 -18.79
N ALA A 97 8.58 -2.70 -19.14
CA ALA A 97 9.03 -2.12 -20.40
C ALA A 97 8.53 -2.94 -21.61
N GLY A 98 8.58 -4.26 -21.52
CA GLY A 98 8.04 -5.17 -22.54
C GLY A 98 6.53 -5.01 -22.70
N LEU A 99 5.79 -4.81 -21.60
CA LEU A 99 4.37 -4.53 -21.63
C LEU A 99 4.08 -3.20 -22.32
N ALA A 100 4.77 -2.13 -21.92
CA ALA A 100 4.61 -0.79 -22.51
C ALA A 100 4.82 -0.78 -24.05
N ARG A 101 5.80 -1.54 -24.55
CA ARG A 101 6.06 -1.65 -26.00
C ARG A 101 5.01 -2.45 -26.78
N ARG A 102 4.28 -3.37 -26.13
CA ARG A 102 3.43 -4.36 -26.81
C ARG A 102 1.94 -4.18 -26.56
N ALA A 103 1.54 -3.56 -25.44
CA ALA A 103 0.15 -3.50 -24.96
C ALA A 103 -0.83 -3.05 -26.06
N ARG A 104 -0.47 -2.01 -26.84
CA ARG A 104 -1.28 -1.50 -27.95
C ARG A 104 -1.65 -2.56 -28.99
N LYS A 105 -0.75 -3.51 -29.30
CA LYS A 105 -1.00 -4.58 -30.29
C LYS A 105 -2.10 -5.55 -29.85
N TYR A 106 -2.47 -5.52 -28.57
CA TYR A 106 -3.46 -6.40 -27.95
C TYR A 106 -4.67 -5.63 -27.42
N TYR A 107 -4.91 -4.39 -27.88
CA TYR A 107 -5.96 -3.51 -27.39
C TYR A 107 -5.90 -3.25 -25.87
N LEU A 108 -4.69 -3.26 -25.31
CA LEU A 108 -4.45 -2.93 -23.92
C LEU A 108 -3.86 -1.52 -23.82
N GLY A 109 -4.58 -0.62 -23.18
CA GLY A 109 -4.00 0.60 -22.62
C GLY A 109 -3.23 0.28 -21.35
N LEU A 110 -2.07 0.90 -21.16
CA LEU A 110 -1.28 0.81 -19.93
C LEU A 110 -1.20 2.21 -19.32
N ALA A 111 -1.65 2.35 -18.08
CA ALA A 111 -1.44 3.53 -17.26
C ALA A 111 -0.63 3.13 -16.03
N THR A 112 0.48 3.83 -15.79
CA THR A 112 1.32 3.64 -14.61
C THR A 112 1.25 4.90 -13.76
N ILE A 113 1.02 4.73 -12.47
CA ILE A 113 0.95 5.81 -11.49
C ILE A 113 2.13 5.63 -10.52
N THR A 114 2.81 6.73 -10.20
CA THR A 114 3.93 6.77 -9.27
C THR A 114 3.95 8.12 -8.56
N GLN A 115 4.40 8.12 -7.32
CA GLN A 115 4.54 9.35 -6.53
C GLN A 115 5.81 10.12 -6.93
N ASP A 116 6.90 9.39 -7.16
CA ASP A 116 8.16 9.96 -7.64
C ASP A 116 8.46 9.44 -9.04
N VAL A 117 8.71 10.37 -9.97
CA VAL A 117 9.14 10.04 -11.33
C VAL A 117 10.65 9.74 -11.37
N ALA A 118 11.43 10.18 -10.38
CA ALA A 118 12.84 9.88 -10.26
C ALA A 118 13.10 8.36 -10.20
N ASP A 119 12.21 7.59 -9.57
CA ASP A 119 12.29 6.12 -9.54
C ASP A 119 12.28 5.52 -10.95
N PHE A 120 11.49 6.10 -11.86
CA PHE A 120 11.48 5.68 -13.26
C PHE A 120 12.70 6.16 -14.03
N LEU A 121 13.22 7.34 -13.70
CA LEU A 121 14.37 7.92 -14.40
C LEU A 121 15.69 7.27 -14.02
N GLY A 122 15.80 6.78 -12.78
CA GLY A 122 16.96 6.08 -12.24
C GLY A 122 17.02 4.59 -12.61
N ALA A 123 15.89 3.98 -12.97
CA ALA A 123 15.83 2.57 -13.37
C ALA A 123 16.12 2.36 -14.86
N ASP A 124 16.94 1.36 -15.19
CA ASP A 124 17.34 1.00 -16.58
C ASP A 124 16.15 0.89 -17.54
N HIS A 125 15.05 0.30 -17.06
CA HIS A 125 13.85 0.06 -17.84
C HIS A 125 12.76 1.13 -17.67
N GLY A 126 12.84 1.97 -16.64
CA GLY A 126 11.80 2.98 -16.35
C GLY A 126 11.69 4.05 -17.45
N ARG A 127 12.82 4.47 -18.04
CA ARG A 127 12.85 5.37 -19.22
C ARG A 127 12.10 4.80 -20.42
N THR A 128 12.12 3.47 -20.62
CA THR A 128 11.36 2.85 -21.71
C THR A 128 9.86 3.03 -21.49
N VAL A 129 9.38 2.86 -20.25
CA VAL A 129 7.95 3.02 -19.92
C VAL A 129 7.52 4.46 -20.17
N LEU A 130 8.30 5.43 -19.70
CA LEU A 130 8.03 6.86 -19.93
C LEU A 130 7.99 7.23 -21.42
N THR A 131 8.97 6.79 -22.21
CA THR A 131 9.03 7.13 -23.64
C THR A 131 7.90 6.50 -24.46
N ASN A 132 7.41 5.32 -24.07
CA ASN A 132 6.28 4.66 -24.74
C ASN A 132 4.90 5.19 -24.31
N ALA A 133 4.83 5.98 -23.24
CA ALA A 133 3.59 6.60 -22.80
C ALA A 133 3.16 7.72 -23.76
N ALA A 134 2.05 7.52 -24.47
CA ALA A 134 1.48 8.52 -25.40
C ALA A 134 0.98 9.78 -24.70
N THR A 135 0.52 9.63 -23.45
CA THR A 135 0.02 10.71 -22.59
C THR A 135 0.74 10.69 -21.27
N LYS A 136 1.00 11.85 -20.68
CA LYS A 136 1.61 11.99 -19.35
C LYS A 136 0.92 13.10 -18.58
N LEU A 137 0.72 12.93 -17.29
CA LEU A 137 0.21 13.95 -16.40
C LEU A 137 1.22 14.15 -15.27
N LEU A 138 1.85 15.31 -15.24
CA LEU A 138 2.74 15.70 -14.15
C LEU A 138 1.96 16.60 -13.20
N MET A 139 1.73 16.11 -11.98
CA MET A 139 1.14 16.91 -10.92
C MET A 139 2.24 17.68 -10.17
N LYS A 140 1.88 18.36 -9.07
CA LYS A 140 2.83 19.08 -8.20
C LYS A 140 4.11 18.27 -7.94
N GLN A 141 5.26 18.92 -8.09
CA GLN A 141 6.57 18.34 -7.85
C GLN A 141 7.25 18.99 -6.64
N ASP A 142 8.12 18.25 -5.96
CA ASP A 142 8.92 18.80 -4.87
C ASP A 142 10.17 19.50 -5.42
N SER A 143 10.61 20.56 -4.73
CA SER A 143 11.80 21.32 -5.14
C SER A 143 13.09 20.51 -5.13
N ALA A 144 13.18 19.48 -4.27
CA ALA A 144 14.31 18.56 -4.19
C ALA A 144 14.35 17.57 -5.36
N THR A 145 13.19 17.16 -5.90
CA THR A 145 13.10 16.11 -6.93
C THR A 145 12.81 16.64 -8.34
N ILE A 146 12.50 17.93 -8.51
CA ILE A 146 12.09 18.48 -9.80
C ILE A 146 13.20 18.51 -10.87
N ALA A 147 14.48 18.55 -10.49
CA ALA A 147 15.57 18.72 -11.46
C ALA A 147 15.67 17.57 -12.49
N PRO A 148 15.66 16.28 -12.08
CA PRO A 148 15.51 15.15 -13.00
C PRO A 148 14.27 15.25 -13.90
N VAL A 149 13.14 15.73 -13.37
CA VAL A 149 11.88 15.88 -14.10
C VAL A 149 12.01 16.92 -15.21
N VAL A 150 12.58 18.09 -14.88
CA VAL A 150 12.84 19.16 -15.86
C VAL A 150 13.67 18.65 -17.01
N ASN A 151 14.72 17.91 -16.72
CA ASN A 151 15.60 17.35 -17.75
C ASN A 151 14.90 16.28 -18.59
N ALA A 152 14.20 15.34 -17.95
CA ALA A 152 13.56 14.23 -18.64
C ALA A 152 12.38 14.64 -19.52
N PHE A 153 11.63 15.65 -19.09
CA PHE A 153 10.45 16.15 -19.81
C PHE A 153 10.73 17.43 -20.59
N GLN A 154 11.97 17.94 -20.55
CA GLN A 154 12.38 19.19 -21.20
C GLN A 154 11.43 20.34 -20.84
N LEU A 155 11.24 20.57 -19.54
CA LEU A 155 10.36 21.61 -19.04
C LEU A 155 11.02 22.98 -19.19
N SER A 156 10.25 23.96 -19.66
CA SER A 156 10.63 25.37 -19.63
C SER A 156 10.71 25.90 -18.19
N PRO A 157 11.39 27.03 -17.95
CA PRO A 157 11.41 27.66 -16.63
C PRO A 157 10.00 27.98 -16.08
N ALA A 158 9.07 28.35 -16.97
CA ALA A 158 7.69 28.63 -16.60
C ALA A 158 6.92 27.35 -16.20
N GLU A 159 7.05 26.27 -16.97
CA GLU A 159 6.46 24.97 -16.63
C GLU A 159 7.02 24.40 -15.32
N ARG A 160 8.33 24.54 -15.10
CA ARG A 160 8.98 24.20 -13.83
C ARG A 160 8.36 24.97 -12.67
N GLN A 161 8.24 26.29 -12.81
CA GLN A 161 7.68 27.14 -11.77
C GLN A 161 6.22 26.82 -11.49
N PHE A 162 5.45 26.51 -12.54
CA PHE A 162 4.07 26.05 -12.42
C PHE A 162 3.98 24.77 -11.59
N LEU A 163 4.78 23.74 -11.90
CA LEU A 163 4.74 22.47 -11.16
C LEU A 163 5.17 22.59 -9.69
N LEU A 164 6.06 23.54 -9.35
CA LEU A 164 6.43 23.83 -7.95
C LEU A 164 5.30 24.53 -7.20
N GLY A 165 4.58 25.43 -7.87
CA GLY A 165 3.48 26.20 -7.30
C GLY A 165 2.12 25.49 -7.32
N ALA A 166 1.99 24.41 -8.08
CA ALA A 166 0.72 23.73 -8.33
C ALA A 166 -0.02 23.34 -7.04
N GLY A 167 -1.34 23.55 -7.06
CA GLY A 167 -2.28 23.09 -6.04
C GLY A 167 -2.62 21.60 -6.18
N LYS A 168 -3.44 21.09 -5.24
CA LYS A 168 -4.00 19.74 -5.35
C LYS A 168 -4.93 19.68 -6.56
N GLY A 169 -4.71 18.71 -7.45
CA GLY A 169 -5.50 18.55 -8.67
C GLY A 169 -4.96 19.33 -9.87
N GLU A 170 -4.00 20.24 -9.69
CA GLU A 170 -3.36 20.96 -10.78
C GLU A 170 -2.16 20.19 -11.35
N GLY A 171 -1.95 20.28 -12.66
CA GLY A 171 -0.83 19.62 -13.32
C GLY A 171 -0.65 19.99 -14.78
N LEU A 172 0.47 19.56 -15.35
CA LEU A 172 0.77 19.66 -16.77
C LEU A 172 0.42 18.35 -17.47
N PHE A 173 -0.46 18.43 -18.45
CA PHE A 173 -0.86 17.32 -19.29
C PHE A 173 -0.16 17.38 -20.65
N PHE A 174 0.46 16.26 -21.00
CA PHE A 174 1.23 16.07 -22.23
C PHE A 174 0.47 15.10 -23.12
N ALA A 175 0.10 15.54 -24.32
CA ALA A 175 -0.55 14.69 -25.32
C ALA A 175 -0.17 15.15 -26.72
N GLN A 176 0.24 14.21 -27.58
CA GLN A 176 0.49 14.46 -29.01
C GLN A 176 1.41 15.66 -29.31
N GLY A 177 2.41 15.90 -28.44
CA GLY A 177 3.35 17.02 -28.59
C GLY A 177 2.87 18.35 -28.01
N THR A 178 1.61 18.44 -27.57
CA THR A 178 1.08 19.60 -26.85
C THR A 178 1.22 19.41 -25.34
N ARG A 179 1.41 20.54 -24.64
CA ARG A 179 1.47 20.63 -23.19
C ARG A 179 0.45 21.65 -22.72
N VAL A 180 -0.44 21.25 -21.83
CA VAL A 180 -1.53 22.10 -21.35
C VAL A 180 -1.59 22.00 -19.83
N ALA A 181 -1.68 23.15 -19.16
CA ALA A 181 -1.99 23.19 -17.74
C ALA A 181 -3.47 22.83 -17.54
N LEU A 182 -3.75 21.93 -16.61
CA LEU A 182 -5.12 21.53 -16.28
C LEU A 182 -5.34 21.50 -14.78
N THR A 183 -6.62 21.54 -14.41
CA THR A 183 -7.11 21.35 -13.06
C THR A 183 -8.12 20.21 -13.08
N VAL A 184 -7.89 19.20 -12.25
CA VAL A 184 -8.79 18.06 -12.05
C VAL A 184 -9.67 18.36 -10.85
N GLU A 185 -10.96 18.49 -11.09
CA GLU A 185 -11.97 18.68 -10.05
C GLU A 185 -12.88 17.45 -10.00
N ALA A 186 -13.05 16.88 -8.81
CA ALA A 186 -13.98 15.80 -8.57
C ALA A 186 -15.36 16.38 -8.21
N SER A 187 -16.42 15.81 -8.79
CA SER A 187 -17.77 16.11 -8.34
C SER A 187 -17.97 15.66 -6.88
N PRO A 188 -18.98 16.20 -6.16
CA PRO A 188 -19.25 15.77 -4.79
C PRO A 188 -19.46 14.25 -4.65
N ALA A 189 -20.07 13.61 -5.65
CA ALA A 189 -20.28 12.17 -5.67
C ALA A 189 -18.96 11.40 -5.84
N GLU A 190 -18.08 11.82 -6.74
CA GLU A 190 -16.77 11.20 -6.95
C GLU A 190 -15.85 11.41 -5.74
N HIS A 191 -15.84 12.62 -5.17
CA HIS A 191 -15.09 12.92 -3.95
C HIS A 191 -15.56 12.07 -2.77
N HIS A 192 -16.88 11.89 -2.65
CA HIS A 192 -17.44 10.99 -1.64
C HIS A 192 -16.97 9.54 -1.87
N LEU A 193 -16.89 9.06 -3.10
CA LEU A 193 -16.46 7.68 -3.37
C LEU A 193 -14.96 7.46 -3.19
N ALA A 194 -14.12 8.46 -3.50
CA ALA A 194 -12.68 8.27 -3.68
C ALA A 194 -11.78 9.01 -2.67
N THR A 195 -12.34 9.78 -1.73
CA THR A 195 -11.52 10.49 -0.75
C THR A 195 -10.64 9.53 0.05
N THR A 196 -9.38 9.90 0.21
CA THR A 196 -8.41 9.22 1.08
C THR A 196 -8.01 10.10 2.26
N ALA A 197 -8.63 11.28 2.41
CA ALA A 197 -8.31 12.22 3.47
C ALA A 197 -8.66 11.60 4.84
N PRO A 198 -7.69 11.39 5.75
CA PRO A 198 -7.94 10.72 7.01
C PRO A 198 -9.01 11.41 7.87
N GLN A 199 -9.05 12.74 7.84
CA GLN A 199 -10.05 13.54 8.55
C GLN A 199 -11.47 13.27 8.04
N GLU A 200 -11.70 13.34 6.72
CA GLU A 200 -13.01 13.06 6.13
C GLU A 200 -13.44 11.60 6.35
N LEU A 201 -12.49 10.65 6.34
CA LEU A 201 -12.78 9.25 6.61
C LEU A 201 -13.17 9.01 8.07
N ALA A 202 -12.52 9.70 9.02
CA ALA A 202 -12.84 9.63 10.44
C ALA A 202 -14.22 10.21 10.75
N GLU A 203 -14.64 11.27 10.05
CA GLU A 203 -15.98 11.85 10.19
C GLU A 203 -17.08 10.89 9.69
N ARG A 204 -16.80 10.09 8.66
CA ARG A 204 -17.75 9.12 8.09
C ARG A 204 -17.89 7.85 8.93
N ASN A 205 -16.80 7.42 9.56
CA ASN A 205 -16.77 6.30 10.50
C ASN A 205 -16.29 6.80 11.87
N PRO A 206 -17.13 7.54 12.60
CA PRO A 206 -16.74 8.01 13.93
C PRO A 206 -16.42 6.79 14.81
N PRO A 207 -15.36 6.85 15.64
CA PRO A 207 -15.05 5.78 16.56
C PRO A 207 -16.30 5.49 17.41
N ALA A 208 -16.59 4.21 17.62
CA ALA A 208 -17.71 3.80 18.46
C ALA A 208 -17.66 4.56 19.78
N ARG A 209 -18.76 5.22 20.15
CA ARG A 209 -18.83 5.93 21.44
C ARG A 209 -18.44 4.93 22.53
N PRO A 210 -17.55 5.29 23.48
CA PRO A 210 -17.31 4.43 24.61
C PRO A 210 -18.66 4.11 25.25
N GLY A 211 -18.92 2.81 25.45
CA GLY A 211 -20.15 2.35 26.10
C GLY A 211 -20.31 3.03 27.47
N PRO A 212 -21.52 3.05 28.03
CA PRO A 212 -21.75 3.62 29.34
C PRO A 212 -20.71 3.05 30.32
N THR A 213 -20.01 3.95 31.01
CA THR A 213 -19.06 3.58 32.05
C THR A 213 -19.83 2.68 33.02
N PRO A 214 -19.35 1.45 33.31
CA PRO A 214 -20.03 0.61 34.29
C PRO A 214 -20.18 1.43 35.58
N PRO A 215 -21.33 1.36 36.26
CA PRO A 215 -21.55 2.11 37.49
C PRO A 215 -20.39 1.79 38.43
N GLY A 216 -19.61 2.82 38.77
CA GLY A 216 -18.43 2.65 39.61
C GLY A 216 -18.81 1.96 40.90
N ASP A 217 -18.06 0.94 41.28
CA ASP A 217 -18.19 0.32 42.59
C ASP A 217 -18.11 1.43 43.64
N GLY A 218 -19.25 1.69 44.28
CA GLY A 218 -19.33 2.63 45.39
C GLY A 218 -18.29 2.26 46.45
N PRO A 219 -17.85 3.24 47.28
CA PRO A 219 -16.74 3.04 48.19
C PRO A 219 -16.96 1.77 49.04
N LEU A 220 -16.00 0.85 48.99
CA LEU A 220 -16.01 -0.38 49.78
C LEU A 220 -16.32 -0.04 51.24
N LYS A 221 -17.51 -0.46 51.71
CA LYS A 221 -17.84 -0.42 53.13
C LYS A 221 -16.84 -1.31 53.86
N ARG A 222 -16.00 -0.70 54.69
CA ARG A 222 -15.09 -1.44 55.58
C ARG A 222 -15.92 -2.33 56.52
N PRO A 223 -15.52 -3.59 56.76
CA PRO A 223 -16.22 -4.45 57.70
C PRO A 223 -16.18 -3.85 59.11
N SER A 224 -17.35 -3.75 59.74
CA SER A 224 -17.48 -3.34 61.13
C SER A 224 -16.84 -4.36 62.07
N ASP A 225 -15.89 -3.92 62.90
CA ASP A 225 -15.29 -4.71 63.97
C ASP A 225 -16.35 -5.16 64.99
N LYS A 226 -16.76 -6.43 64.91
CA LYS A 226 -17.49 -7.13 65.97
C LYS A 226 -16.64 -8.26 66.51
N ARG A 227 -15.65 -7.95 67.36
CA ARG A 227 -14.97 -8.95 68.21
C ARG A 227 -14.20 -8.30 69.37
N ALA A 228 -14.90 -7.72 70.34
CA ALA A 228 -14.33 -7.45 71.67
C ALA A 228 -15.40 -7.22 72.74
N GLN A 229 -16.45 -8.04 72.76
CA GLN A 229 -17.29 -8.19 73.95
C GLN A 229 -17.65 -9.66 74.08
N HIS A 230 -16.79 -10.42 74.74
CA HIS A 230 -17.11 -11.61 75.53
C HIS A 230 -15.79 -12.11 76.14
N HIS A 231 -15.36 -11.46 77.23
CA HIS A 231 -14.59 -12.09 78.31
C HIS A 231 -14.48 -11.09 79.48
N ARG A 232 -15.61 -10.84 80.15
CA ARG A 232 -15.60 -10.54 81.58
C ARG A 232 -15.87 -11.86 82.28
N THR A 233 -14.85 -12.41 82.95
CA THR A 233 -14.91 -13.01 84.29
C THR A 233 -13.63 -13.78 84.55
N ARG A 234 -12.72 -13.24 85.37
CA ARG A 234 -12.35 -13.82 86.67
C ARG A 234 -11.19 -13.05 87.32
N SER A 235 -11.37 -12.82 88.61
CA SER A 235 -10.36 -12.62 89.65
C SER A 235 -9.58 -11.30 89.69
N ALA A 236 -10.13 -10.37 90.47
CA ALA A 236 -9.37 -9.55 91.38
C ALA A 236 -8.83 -10.39 92.55
N LYS A 237 -7.55 -10.24 92.92
CA LYS A 237 -7.07 -10.27 94.31
C LYS A 237 -5.59 -9.93 94.42
N MET A 238 -5.30 -9.02 95.38
CA MET A 238 -4.05 -8.83 96.15
C MET A 238 -2.83 -8.35 95.34
N GLY A 239 -2.23 -7.18 95.61
CA GLY A 239 -1.60 -6.74 96.86
C GLY A 239 -0.08 -6.85 96.63
N GLY A 240 0.68 -5.76 96.53
CA GLY A 240 1.26 -5.02 97.63
C GLY A 240 2.76 -4.78 97.34
N ALA A 241 3.27 -3.66 97.86
CA ALA A 241 4.65 -3.15 97.89
C ALA A 241 5.82 -4.09 97.57
N SER A 242 6.77 -3.60 96.77
CA SER A 242 8.04 -2.99 97.24
C SER A 242 8.81 -2.37 96.07
#